data_AF-K6Z7B0-F1
#
_entry.id   AF-K6Z7B0-F1
#
_cell.length_a   1.000
_cell.length_b   1.000
_cell.length_c   1.000
_cell.angle_alpha   90.00
_cell.angle_beta   90.00
_cell.angle_gamma   90.00
#
_symmetry.space_group_name_H-M   'P 1'
#
loop_
_entity.id
_entity.type
_entity.pdbx_description
1 polymer ?
#
loop_
_entity_poly.entity_id
_entity_poly.type
_entity_poly.pdbx_seq_one_letter_code
_entity_poly.pdbx_strand_id
1 'polypeptide(L)' 'MQQTKELKKSALKVTYPRVTILNILKQKDSQHLSAEDIYRILLESGTS' A
#
# COMPACT_ATOMS: atom_id res chain seq x y z
N MET A 1 5.43 7.30 9.35
CA MET A 1 4.73 8.59 9.50
C MET A 1 4.49 9.35 8.17
N GLN A 2 5.34 9.20 7.14
CA GLN A 2 5.17 9.95 5.88
C GLN A 2 3.90 9.53 5.09
N GLN A 3 3.64 8.24 4.96
CA GLN A 3 2.44 7.70 4.27
C GLN A 3 1.13 8.22 4.86
N THR A 4 1.06 8.29 6.19
CA THR A 4 -0.09 8.84 6.91
C THR A 4 -0.33 10.30 6.56
N LYS A 5 0.74 11.09 6.34
CA LYS A 5 0.62 12.49 5.92
C LYS A 5 0.11 12.58 4.48
N GLU A 6 0.53 11.71 3.59
CA GLU A 6 0.06 11.68 2.19
C GLU A 6 -1.42 11.31 2.10
N LEU A 7 -1.85 10.27 2.82
CA LEU A 7 -3.27 9.89 2.90
C LEU A 7 -4.13 11.03 3.47
N LYS A 8 -3.66 11.71 4.53
CA LYS A 8 -4.36 12.88 5.08
C LYS A 8 -4.42 14.04 4.09
N LYS A 9 -3.32 14.33 3.39
CA LYS A 9 -3.26 15.37 2.35
C LYS A 9 -4.20 15.09 1.19
N SER A 10 -4.41 13.82 0.85
CA SER A 10 -5.34 13.40 -0.20
C SER A 10 -6.78 13.19 0.29
N ALA A 11 -7.12 13.67 1.49
CA ALA A 11 -8.43 13.49 2.13
C ALA A 11 -8.88 12.01 2.28
N LEU A 12 -7.93 11.06 2.26
CA LEU A 12 -8.20 9.66 2.47
C LEU A 12 -8.13 9.33 3.97
N LYS A 13 -9.17 8.68 4.48
CA LYS A 13 -9.15 8.16 5.85
C LYS A 13 -7.97 7.20 6.00
N VAL A 14 -7.11 7.51 6.97
CA VAL A 14 -5.97 6.65 7.33
C VAL A 14 -6.53 5.35 7.92
N THR A 15 -6.32 4.26 7.20
CA THR A 15 -6.62 2.90 7.65
C THR A 15 -5.41 2.02 7.42
N TYR A 16 -5.30 0.95 8.19
CA TYR A 16 -4.19 0.01 8.05
C TYR A 16 -4.06 -0.54 6.61
N PRO A 17 -5.13 -1.02 5.94
CA PRO A 17 -5.01 -1.53 4.57
C PRO A 17 -4.47 -0.51 3.56
N ARG A 18 -4.88 0.77 3.68
CA ARG A 18 -4.40 1.83 2.76
C ARG A 18 -2.93 2.15 2.97
N VAL A 19 -2.46 2.12 4.22
CA VAL A 19 -1.05 2.34 4.54
C VAL A 19 -0.20 1.18 4.01
N THR A 20 -0.67 -0.05 4.15
CA THR A 20 0.00 -1.26 3.64
C THR A 20 0.14 -1.23 2.12
N ILE A 21 -0.95 -0.99 1.39
CA ILE A 21 -0.92 -0.92 -0.09
C ILE A 21 -0.02 0.24 -0.56
N LEU A 22 -0.10 1.41 0.09
CA LEU A 22 0.76 2.54 -0.26
C LEU A 22 2.25 2.25 -0.04
N ASN A 23 2.59 1.40 0.94
CA ASN A 23 3.97 0.93 1.13
C ASN A 23 4.43 0.03 -0.01
N ILE A 24 3.58 -0.91 -0.45
CA ILE A 24 3.86 -1.80 -1.58
C ILE A 24 4.14 -0.97 -2.84
N LEU A 25 3.26 -0.03 -3.17
CA LEU A 25 3.37 0.81 -4.37
C LEU A 25 4.60 1.74 -4.39
N LYS A 26 5.21 2.00 -3.23
CA LYS A 26 6.39 2.87 -3.11
C LYS A 26 7.71 2.14 -3.20
N GLN A 27 7.71 0.80 -3.22
CA GLN A 27 8.95 0.07 -3.40
C GLN A 27 9.48 0.31 -4.81
N LYS A 28 10.81 0.39 -4.92
CA LYS A 28 11.51 0.85 -6.13
C LYS A 28 11.20 -0.02 -7.37
N ASP A 29 10.84 -1.29 -7.15
CA ASP A 29 10.54 -2.27 -8.20
C ASP A 29 9.03 -2.44 -8.46
N SER A 30 8.17 -1.68 -7.77
CA SER A 30 6.71 -1.84 -7.79
C SER A 30 5.98 -0.91 -8.76
N GLN A 31 6.67 -0.39 -9.77
CA GLN A 31 6.16 0.65 -10.67
C GLN A 31 5.00 0.15 -11.57
N HIS A 32 4.88 -1.16 -11.79
CA HIS A 32 3.82 -1.78 -12.60
C HIS A 32 3.28 -3.05 -11.92
N LEU A 33 2.49 -2.87 -10.87
CA LEU A 33 1.77 -3.97 -10.23
C LEU A 33 0.31 -3.96 -10.65
N SER A 34 -0.23 -5.12 -11.04
CA SER A 34 -1.67 -5.31 -11.14
C SER A 34 -2.30 -5.43 -9.74
N ALA A 35 -3.63 -5.32 -9.67
CA ALA A 35 -4.35 -5.58 -8.42
C ALA A 35 -4.12 -7.01 -7.90
N GLU A 36 -3.97 -7.97 -8.82
CA GLU A 36 -3.70 -9.37 -8.48
C GLU A 36 -2.28 -9.54 -7.91
N ASP A 37 -1.30 -8.82 -8.44
CA ASP A 37 0.07 -8.82 -7.89
C ASP A 37 0.10 -8.26 -6.47
N ILE A 38 -0.60 -7.15 -6.22
CA ILE A 38 -0.73 -6.56 -4.88
C ILE A 38 -1.37 -7.58 -3.92
N TYR A 39 -2.40 -8.29 -4.38
CA TYR A 39 -3.05 -9.31 -3.58
C TYR A 39 -2.11 -10.47 -3.23
N ARG A 40 -1.34 -11.00 -4.19
CA ARG A 40 -0.31 -12.03 -3.95
C ARG A 40 0.72 -11.59 -2.94
N ILE A 41 1.25 -10.37 -3.08
CA ILE A 41 2.24 -9.80 -2.15
C ILE A 41 1.69 -9.75 -0.72
N LEU A 42 0.41 -9.38 -0.55
CA LEU A 42 -0.25 -9.33 0.77
C LEU A 42 -0.42 -10.72 1.40
N LEU A 43 -0.71 -11.75 0.58
CA LEU A 43 -0.77 -13.14 1.04
C LEU A 43 0.60 -13.64 1.48
N GLU A 44 1.63 -13.37 0.68
CA GLU A 44 3.02 -13.77 0.96
C GLU A 44 3.59 -13.08 2.20
N SER A 45 3.18 -11.84 2.48
CA SER A 45 3.58 -11.11 3.69
C SER A 45 2.81 -11.56 4.95
N GLY A 46 2.00 -12.62 4.87
CA GLY A 46 1.21 -13.15 5.99
C GLY A 46 0.14 -12.17 6.50
N THR A 47 -0.25 -11.20 5.67
CA THR A 47 -1.19 -10.14 6.03
C THR A 47 -2.55 -10.41 5.38
N SER A 48 -3.24 -11.46 5.84
CA SER A 48 -4.65 -11.75 5.50
C SER A 48 -5.57 -11.47 6.68
#